data_AF-A0A3A8J5J3-F1
#
_entry.id   AF-A0A3A8J5J3-F1
#
_cell.length_a   1.000
_cell.length_b   1.000
_cell.length_c   1.000
_cell.angle_alpha   90.00
_cell.angle_beta   90.00
_cell.angle_gamma   90.00
#
_symmetry.space_group_name_H-M   'P 1'
#
loop_
_entity.id
_entity.type
_entity.pdbx_description
1 polymer ?
#
loop_
_entity_poly.entity_id
_entity_poly.type
_entity_poly.pdbx_seq_one_letter_code
_entity_poly.pdbx_strand_id
1 'polypeptide(L)'
;MTALPSSRGTALLRAASLGLVAGLLLGGLLLLARGAKGVFFPADCTGLTDPECQFTRESDRDLGRVQTLSGGALVALGAALFALTRPRPPVPPASGGDAPPPGSDDTSA
;
A
#
# COMPACT_ATOMS: atom_id res chain seq x y z
N MET A 1 19.51 -3.53 -27.74
CA MET A 1 18.82 -4.85 -27.70
C MET A 1 17.79 -4.80 -26.59
N THR A 2 16.56 -4.40 -26.90
CA THR A 2 15.44 -4.33 -25.95
C THR A 2 14.84 -5.72 -25.82
N ALA A 3 15.24 -6.44 -24.77
CA ALA A 3 14.66 -7.75 -24.44
C ALA A 3 13.18 -7.54 -24.08
N LEU A 4 12.27 -8.03 -24.92
CA LEU A 4 10.85 -8.11 -24.60
C LEU A 4 10.72 -8.95 -23.32
N PRO A 5 10.11 -8.43 -22.23
CA PRO A 5 9.94 -9.20 -21.02
C PRO A 5 9.12 -10.45 -21.34
N SER A 6 9.70 -11.63 -21.12
CA SER A 6 8.99 -12.90 -21.24
C SER A 6 7.74 -12.87 -20.38
N SER A 7 6.61 -13.41 -20.88
CA SER A 7 5.34 -13.51 -20.15
C SER A 7 5.51 -14.05 -18.72
N ARG A 8 6.47 -14.97 -18.52
CA ARG A 8 6.86 -15.49 -17.19
C ARG A 8 7.52 -14.44 -16.29
N GLY A 9 8.39 -13.58 -16.83
CA GLY A 9 9.02 -12.49 -16.09
C GLY A 9 8.01 -11.45 -15.60
N THR A 10 7.03 -11.11 -16.43
CA THR A 10 5.94 -10.21 -16.05
C THR A 10 5.05 -10.81 -14.95
N ALA A 11 4.78 -12.11 -15.01
CA ALA A 11 4.02 -12.83 -13.98
C ALA A 11 4.79 -12.90 -12.64
N LEU A 12 6.09 -13.20 -12.67
CA LEU A 12 6.95 -13.20 -11.48
C LEU A 12 7.06 -11.83 -10.85
N LEU A 13 7.21 -10.77 -11.65
CA LEU A 13 7.28 -9.40 -11.15
C LEU A 13 5.95 -8.97 -10.48
N ARG A 14 4.82 -9.39 -11.03
CA ARG A 14 3.50 -9.18 -10.39
C ARG A 14 3.37 -9.95 -9.08
N ALA A 15 3.80 -11.21 -9.03
CA ALA A 15 3.77 -12.00 -7.80
C ALA A 15 4.68 -11.38 -6.72
N ALA A 16 5.89 -10.96 -7.09
CA ALA A 16 6.83 -10.32 -6.17
C ALA A 16 6.32 -8.97 -5.65
N SER A 17 5.75 -8.13 -6.52
CA SER A 17 5.17 -6.85 -6.10
C SER A 17 3.95 -7.02 -5.20
N LEU A 18 3.07 -7.98 -5.48
CA LEU A 18 1.95 -8.32 -4.59
C LEU A 18 2.44 -8.83 -3.23
N GLY A 19 3.45 -9.71 -3.22
CA GLY A 19 4.06 -10.20 -1.97
C GLY A 19 4.68 -9.08 -1.15
N LEU A 20 5.38 -8.15 -1.80
CA LEU A 20 6.00 -6.99 -1.15
C LEU A 20 4.94 -6.04 -0.56
N VAL A 21 3.89 -5.73 -1.32
CA VAL A 21 2.77 -4.90 -0.84
C VAL A 21 2.07 -5.57 0.34
N ALA A 22 1.76 -6.87 0.23
CA ALA A 22 1.15 -7.63 1.30
C ALA A 22 2.03 -7.63 2.55
N GLY A 23 3.33 -7.88 2.40
CA GLY A 23 4.30 -7.86 3.50
C GLY A 23 4.41 -6.50 4.18
N LEU A 24 4.47 -5.41 3.42
CA LEU A 24 4.50 -4.04 3.97
C LEU A 24 3.22 -3.71 4.74
N LEU A 25 2.06 -4.09 4.21
CA LEU A 25 0.77 -3.86 4.87
C LEU A 25 0.64 -4.69 6.15
N LEU A 26 0.90 -6.00 6.09
CA LEU A 26 0.77 -6.90 7.24
C LEU A 26 1.81 -6.59 8.33
N GLY A 27 3.08 -6.40 7.92
CA GLY A 27 4.16 -6.04 8.82
C GLY A 27 3.94 -4.65 9.43
N GLY A 28 3.49 -3.69 8.63
CA GLY A 28 3.10 -2.35 9.09
C GLY A 28 1.95 -2.38 10.09
N LEU A 29 0.88 -3.15 9.82
CA LEU A 29 -0.26 -3.31 10.75
C LEU A 29 0.17 -3.93 12.08
N LEU A 30 1.00 -4.97 12.04
CA LEU A 30 1.51 -5.63 13.24
C LEU A 30 2.38 -4.69 14.08
N LEU A 31 3.28 -3.93 13.45
CA LEU A 31 4.08 -2.92 14.14
C LEU A 31 3.19 -1.82 14.73
N LEU A 32 2.21 -1.34 13.98
CA LEU A 32 1.28 -0.30 14.43
C LEU A 32 0.43 -0.78 15.61
N ALA A 33 -0.08 -2.03 15.56
CA ALA A 33 -0.83 -2.63 16.65
C ALA A 33 0.02 -2.81 17.90
N ARG A 34 1.28 -3.22 17.75
CA ARG A 34 2.22 -3.39 18.88
C ARG A 34 2.63 -2.05 19.49
N GLY A 35 2.93 -1.05 18.66
CA GLY A 35 3.23 0.31 19.09
C GLY A 35 2.04 0.97 19.78
N ALA A 36 0.84 0.82 19.21
CA ALA A 36 -0.40 1.25 19.85
C ALA A 36 -0.60 0.57 21.21
N LYS A 37 -0.29 -0.72 21.32
CA LYS A 37 -0.38 -1.42 22.60
C LYS A 37 0.56 -0.81 23.65
N GLY A 38 1.80 -0.48 23.30
CA GLY A 38 2.74 0.19 24.22
C GLY A 38 2.36 1.64 24.59
N VAL A 39 1.59 2.32 23.75
CA VAL A 39 1.11 3.69 24.02
C VAL A 39 -0.20 3.72 24.82
N PHE A 40 -1.12 2.80 24.52
CA PHE A 40 -2.48 2.79 25.08
C PHE A 40 -2.66 1.84 26.27
N PHE A 41 -1.86 0.77 26.39
CA PHE A 41 -1.92 -0.13 27.54
C PHE A 41 -0.75 0.18 28.49
N PRO A 42 -1.03 0.36 29.80
CA PRO A 42 0.02 0.53 30.80
C PRO A 42 0.85 -0.75 30.93
N ALA A 43 2.15 -0.60 31.20
CA ALA A 43 3.03 -1.73 31.48
C ALA A 43 2.58 -2.45 32.77
N ASP A 44 2.49 -3.79 32.70
CA ASP A 44 2.20 -4.63 33.86
C ASP A 44 3.43 -4.65 34.79
N CYS A 45 3.44 -3.78 35.79
CA CYS A 45 4.51 -3.70 36.80
C CYS A 45 4.40 -4.76 37.91
N THR A 46 3.65 -5.84 37.69
CA THR A 46 3.54 -6.94 38.66
C THR A 46 4.88 -7.62 38.87
N GLY A 47 5.48 -7.41 40.05
CA GLY A 47 6.71 -8.07 40.50
C GLY A 47 8.01 -7.26 40.31
N LEU A 48 7.94 -6.02 39.82
CA LEU A 48 9.11 -5.13 39.68
C LEU A 48 9.21 -4.13 40.84
N THR A 49 10.43 -3.69 41.14
CA THR A 49 10.64 -2.56 42.07
C THR A 49 10.22 -1.23 41.41
N ASP A 50 9.78 -0.25 42.22
CA ASP A 50 9.36 1.09 41.73
C ASP A 50 10.28 1.73 40.66
N PRO A 51 11.63 1.75 40.83
CA PRO A 51 12.53 2.32 39.82
C PRO A 51 12.57 1.50 38.51
N GLU A 52 12.45 0.17 38.57
CA GLU A 52 12.41 -0.66 37.36
C GLU A 52 11.09 -0.51 36.60
N CYS A 53 9.99 -0.32 37.32
CA CYS A 53 8.68 -0.02 36.74
C CYS A 53 8.67 1.35 36.03
N GLN A 54 9.25 2.39 36.65
CA GLN A 54 9.43 3.70 36.03
C GLN A 54 10.24 3.61 34.74
N PHE A 55 11.40 2.95 34.79
CA PHE A 55 12.27 2.78 33.62
C PHE A 55 11.59 2.00 32.49
N THR A 56 10.87 0.93 32.81
CA THR A 56 10.14 0.12 31.83
C THR A 56 9.03 0.92 31.17
N ARG A 57 8.28 1.69 31.96
CA ARG A 57 7.20 2.55 31.47
C ARG A 57 7.70 3.65 30.54
N GLU A 58 8.82 4.28 30.87
CA GLU A 58 9.39 5.36 30.06
C GLU A 58 9.97 4.81 28.75
N SER A 59 10.66 3.67 28.81
CA SER A 59 11.20 2.96 27.66
C SER A 59 10.11 2.47 26.70
N ASP A 60 9.04 1.83 27.22
CA ASP A 60 7.91 1.36 26.41
C ASP A 60 7.19 2.49 25.68
N ARG A 61 7.16 3.69 26.28
CA ARG A 61 6.51 4.86 25.68
C ARG A 61 7.30 5.40 24.49
N ASP A 62 8.62 5.47 24.60
CA ASP A 62 9.50 5.91 23.51
C ASP A 62 9.56 4.90 22.38
N LEU A 63 9.71 3.61 22.71
CA LEU A 63 9.64 2.52 21.74
C LEU A 63 8.27 2.48 21.07
N GLY A 64 7.18 2.63 21.82
CA GLY A 64 5.83 2.68 21.29
C GLY A 64 5.63 3.82 20.29
N ARG A 65 6.17 5.01 20.58
CA ARG A 65 6.08 6.17 19.69
C ARG A 65 6.83 5.96 18.38
N VAL A 66 8.08 5.49 18.45
CA VAL A 66 8.91 5.20 17.26
C VAL A 66 8.32 4.05 16.44
N GLN A 67 7.82 3.02 17.11
CA GLN A 67 7.20 1.85 16.48
C GLN A 67 5.88 2.19 15.79
N THR A 68 5.09 3.09 16.36
CA THR A 68 3.84 3.57 15.74
C THR A 68 4.13 4.43 14.50
N LEU A 69 5.13 5.33 14.57
CA LEU A 69 5.54 6.15 13.43
C LEU A 69 6.08 5.29 12.28
N SER A 70 6.95 4.34 12.58
CA SER A 70 7.53 3.43 11.59
C SER A 70 6.48 2.47 11.01
N GLY A 71 5.60 1.89 11.84
CA GLY A 71 4.47 1.08 11.38
C GLY A 71 3.53 1.88 10.46
N GLY A 72 3.19 3.11 10.82
CA GLY A 72 2.35 3.99 10.01
C GLY A 72 2.99 4.35 8.66
N ALA A 73 4.29 4.65 8.64
CA ALA A 73 5.03 4.91 7.42
C ALA A 73 5.05 3.70 6.47
N LEU A 74 5.23 2.49 7.01
CA LEU A 74 5.20 1.25 6.21
C LEU A 74 3.83 0.98 5.60
N VAL A 75 2.74 1.21 6.35
CA VAL A 75 1.38 1.08 5.83
C VAL A 75 1.11 2.11 4.72
N ALA A 76 1.51 3.37 4.92
CA ALA A 76 1.36 4.42 3.92
C ALA A 76 2.15 4.10 2.63
N LEU A 77 3.40 3.63 2.77
CA LEU A 77 4.22 3.21 1.64
C LEU A 77 3.59 2.00 0.91
N GLY A 78 3.12 1.00 1.66
CA GLY A 78 2.42 -0.17 1.10
C GLY A 78 1.17 0.22 0.32
N ALA A 79 0.37 1.16 0.84
CA ALA A 79 -0.83 1.66 0.18
C ALA A 79 -0.50 2.44 -1.11
N ALA A 80 0.54 3.28 -1.09
CA ALA A 80 1.01 4.01 -2.26
C ALA A 80 1.53 3.07 -3.36
N LEU A 81 2.34 2.06 -2.99
CA LEU A 81 2.81 1.04 -3.93
C LEU A 81 1.66 0.20 -4.49
N PHE A 82 0.65 -0.11 -3.67
CA PHE A 82 -0.55 -0.80 -4.15
C PHE A 82 -1.30 0.04 -5.18
N ALA A 83 -1.51 1.33 -4.92
CA ALA A 83 -2.15 2.24 -5.87
C ALA A 83 -1.39 2.33 -7.21
N LEU A 84 -0.05 2.36 -7.16
CA LEU A 84 0.82 2.40 -8.35
C LEU A 84 0.82 1.09 -9.14
N THR A 85 0.65 -0.04 -8.47
CA THR A 85 0.64 -1.37 -9.12
C THR A 85 -0.73 -1.78 -9.63
N ARG A 86 -1.80 -1.05 -9.29
CA ARG A 86 -3.14 -1.37 -9.81
C ARG A 86 -3.20 -1.13 -11.32
N PRO A 87 -3.73 -2.09 -12.10
CA PRO A 87 -4.02 -1.88 -13.51
C PRO A 87 -4.95 -0.67 -13.67
N ARG A 88 -4.52 0.32 -14.45
CA ARG A 88 -5.38 1.46 -14.79
C ARG A 88 -6.58 0.92 -15.57
N PRO A 89 -7.83 1.21 -15.16
CA PRO A 89 -8.99 0.78 -15.95
C PRO A 89 -8.85 1.37 -17.36
N PRO A 90 -9.18 0.59 -18.42
CA PRO A 90 -9.13 1.11 -19.77
C PRO A 90 -10.04 2.32 -19.85
N VAL A 91 -9.48 3.44 -20.33
CA VAL A 91 -10.28 4.61 -20.70
C VAL A 91 -11.31 4.12 -21.72
N PRO A 92 -12.63 4.25 -21.45
CA PRO A 92 -13.63 3.86 -22.42
C PRO A 92 -13.32 4.62 -23.71
N PRO A 93 -13.38 3.95 -24.88
CA PRO A 93 -13.10 4.62 -26.15
C PRO A 93 -13.99 5.86 -26.19
N ALA A 94 -13.37 7.04 -26.33
CA ALA A 94 -14.10 8.25 -26.63
C ALA A 94 -15.01 7.88 -27.80
N SER A 95 -16.32 7.95 -27.58
CA SER A 95 -17.32 7.74 -28.60
C SER A 95 -17.03 8.75 -29.70
N GLY A 96 -16.20 8.33 -30.65
CA GLY A 96 -15.93 8.98 -31.91
C GLY A 96 -17.20 8.88 -32.72
N GLY A 97 -18.14 9.75 -32.39
CA GLY A 97 -19.22 10.15 -33.27
C GLY A 97 -18.64 10.94 -34.43
N ASP A 98 -17.92 10.24 -35.32
CA ASP A 98 -17.61 10.68 -36.67
C ASP A 98 -18.30 9.70 -37.62
N ALA A 99 -19.62 9.58 -37.48
CA ALA A 99 -20.45 9.13 -38.59
C ALA A 99 -20.53 10.32 -39.56
N PRO A 100 -20.01 10.24 -40.80
CA PRO A 100 -20.22 11.29 -41.77
C PRO A 100 -21.72 11.47 -42.01
N PRO A 101 -22.22 12.71 -42.20
CA PRO A 101 -23.64 12.95 -42.42
C PRO A 101 -24.10 12.18 -43.67
N PRO A 102 -25.27 11.51 -43.66
CA PRO A 102 -25.88 10.98 -44.88
C PRO A 102 -26.38 12.18 -45.70
N GLY A 103 -25.51 12.68 -46.57
CA GLY A 103 -25.73 13.85 -47.41
C GLY A 103 -25.93 13.46 -48.88
N SER A 104 -27.21 13.37 -49.25
CA SER A 104 -27.82 13.66 -50.56
C SER A 104 -27.34 12.92 -51.80
N ASP A 105 -28.25 12.07 -52.29
CA ASP A 105 -28.56 11.86 -53.70
C ASP A 105 -28.32 13.11 -54.56
N ASP A 106 -27.57 12.97 -55.66
CA ASP A 106 -27.83 13.64 -56.95
C ASP A 106 -26.70 13.30 -57.94
N THR A 107 -26.97 12.39 -58.88
CA THR A 107 -26.48 12.50 -60.27
C THR A 107 -27.41 11.66 -61.16
N SER A 108 -28.43 12.33 -61.67
CA SER A 108 -29.15 11.95 -62.87
C SER A 108 -28.36 12.33 -64.13
N ALA A 109 -28.59 11.55 -65.18
CA ALA A 109 -28.29 11.76 -66.61
C ALA A 109 -26.88 11.43 -67.12
#